data_AF-A0A8J5JUS9-F1
#
_entry.id   AF-A0A8J5JUS9-F1
#
_cell.length_a   1.000
_cell.length_b   1.000
_cell.length_c   1.000
_cell.angle_alpha   90.00
_cell.angle_beta   90.00
_cell.angle_gamma   90.00
#
_symmetry.space_group_name_H-M   'P 1'
#
loop_
_entity.id
_entity.type
_entity.pdbx_description
1 polymer ?
#
loop_
_entity_poly.entity_id
_entity_poly.type
_entity_poly.pdbx_seq_one_letter_code
_entity_poly.pdbx_strand_id
1 'polypeptide(L)'
;LKRDGYKNVSLTAQVVLVMVDILPGLNGHIRAKVNIAKANAISYLERKLESLDDPYDMALVAWALTKADSAKKETALNLLDTMKRVEGKDSQKPFIRPKNDQKWDAHAVETTSYALLVYIAREGIGIIQENIVRFLAVMRELDGGLISTLDSVAAMEALVEYSFRARLRDVTDMRITLEHSANPNFTVDVYLGNTYDLADLRSFDVSLHSVKEGKEVRREREMEKGWFM
;
A
#
# COMPACT_ATOMS: atom_id res chain seq x y z
N LEU A 1 -16.10 -7.71 17.88
CA LEU A 1 -14.71 -8.22 17.93
C LEU A 1 -14.42 -8.67 19.35
N LYS A 2 -14.53 -9.98 19.65
CA LYS A 2 -14.14 -10.53 20.96
C LYS A 2 -12.86 -11.32 20.75
N ARG A 3 -11.72 -10.64 20.95
CA ARG A 3 -10.38 -11.25 21.00
C ARG A 3 -10.24 -11.94 22.35
N ASP A 4 -10.75 -13.16 22.47
CA ASP A 4 -10.58 -13.95 23.69
C ASP A 4 -9.22 -14.68 23.59
N GLY A 5 -8.18 -14.14 24.25
CA GLY A 5 -6.92 -14.87 24.49
C GLY A 5 -5.60 -14.11 24.38
N TYR A 6 -5.39 -13.26 23.36
CA TYR A 6 -4.03 -12.77 23.00
C TYR A 6 -3.80 -11.25 23.12
N LYS A 7 -4.64 -10.54 23.89
CA LYS A 7 -4.79 -9.07 23.89
C LYS A 7 -3.53 -8.19 24.11
N ASN A 8 -2.35 -8.74 24.39
CA ASN A 8 -1.14 -7.95 24.69
C ASN A 8 0.00 -8.08 23.67
N VAL A 9 -0.02 -9.04 22.76
CA VAL A 9 1.15 -9.26 21.88
C VAL A 9 1.22 -8.22 20.77
N SER A 10 0.13 -7.98 20.04
CA SER A 10 0.07 -6.99 18.96
C SER A 10 0.41 -5.58 19.47
N LEU A 11 -0.11 -5.19 20.64
CA LEU A 11 0.20 -3.91 21.26
C LEU A 11 1.68 -3.80 21.65
N THR A 12 2.27 -4.86 22.21
CA THR A 12 3.69 -4.89 22.55
C THR A 12 4.56 -4.73 21.29
N ALA A 13 4.19 -5.40 20.20
CA ALA A 13 4.88 -5.29 18.91
C ALA A 13 4.81 -3.87 18.33
N GLN A 14 3.63 -3.24 18.34
CA GLN A 14 3.45 -1.85 17.91
C GLN A 14 4.29 -0.88 18.73
N VAL A 15 4.32 -1.05 20.07
CA VAL A 15 5.14 -0.20 20.95
C VAL A 15 6.64 -0.40 20.65
N VAL A 16 7.08 -1.63 20.37
CA VAL A 16 8.47 -1.90 19.96
C VAL A 16 8.82 -1.19 18.65
N LEU A 17 7.93 -1.22 17.65
CA LEU A 17 8.14 -0.49 16.38
C LEU A 17 8.35 1.01 16.62
N VAL A 18 7.46 1.63 17.40
CA VAL A 18 7.57 3.06 17.75
C VAL A 18 8.86 3.34 18.52
N MET A 19 9.23 2.50 19.48
CA MET A 19 10.48 2.64 20.24
C MET A 19 11.71 2.59 19.31
N VAL A 20 11.71 1.70 18.32
CA VAL A 20 12.81 1.62 17.34
C VAL A 20 12.91 2.91 16.52
N ASP A 21 11.78 3.48 16.10
CA ASP A 21 11.76 4.69 15.27
C ASP A 21 12.17 5.96 16.02
N ILE A 22 11.78 6.10 17.29
CA ILE A 22 12.12 7.29 18.09
C ILE A 22 13.54 7.23 18.69
N LEU A 23 14.11 6.03 18.84
CA LEU A 23 15.40 5.82 19.52
C LEU A 23 16.55 6.70 19.00
N PRO A 24 16.72 6.92 17.68
CA PRO A 24 17.75 7.81 17.14
C PRO A 24 17.62 9.27 17.61
N GLY A 25 16.41 9.73 17.91
CA GLY A 25 16.14 11.10 18.38
C GLY A 25 16.27 11.31 19.89
N LEU A 26 16.47 10.24 20.67
CA LEU A 26 16.53 10.30 22.14
C LEU A 26 17.98 10.43 22.63
N ASN A 27 18.19 11.20 23.70
CA ASN A 27 19.50 11.45 24.29
C ASN A 27 19.58 11.09 25.78
N GLY A 28 20.80 10.80 26.23
CA GLY A 28 21.15 10.60 27.64
C GLY A 28 20.37 9.48 28.33
N HIS A 29 19.85 9.79 29.52
CA HIS A 29 19.27 8.81 30.44
C HIS A 29 17.94 8.21 29.94
N ILE A 30 17.19 8.97 29.12
CA ILE A 30 15.92 8.50 28.52
C ILE A 30 16.20 7.40 27.49
N ARG A 31 17.21 7.60 26.64
CA ARG A 31 17.63 6.59 25.65
C ARG A 31 18.03 5.27 26.33
N ALA A 32 18.77 5.35 27.43
CA ALA A 32 19.15 4.15 28.20
C ALA A 32 17.92 3.40 28.73
N LYS A 33 16.95 4.11 29.33
CA LYS A 33 15.69 3.51 29.81
C LYS A 33 14.88 2.87 28.68
N VAL A 34 14.75 3.56 27.54
CA VAL A 34 14.02 3.04 26.38
C VAL A 34 14.71 1.80 25.80
N ASN A 35 16.05 1.76 25.74
CA ASN A 35 16.78 0.57 25.30
C ASN A 35 16.54 -0.64 26.19
N ILE A 36 16.51 -0.45 27.51
CA ILE A 36 16.20 -1.54 28.46
C ILE A 36 14.75 -2.02 28.27
N ALA A 37 13.80 -1.08 28.17
CA ALA A 37 12.39 -1.41 27.93
C ALA A 37 12.20 -2.16 26.60
N LYS A 38 12.86 -1.70 25.53
CA LYS A 38 12.86 -2.34 24.22
C LYS A 38 13.41 -3.76 24.30
N ALA A 39 14.55 -3.97 24.96
CA ALA A 39 15.14 -5.29 25.11
C ALA A 39 14.21 -6.27 25.85
N ASN A 40 13.54 -5.80 26.91
CA ASN A 40 12.55 -6.59 27.64
C ASN A 40 11.33 -6.95 26.78
N ALA A 41 10.84 -5.99 25.99
CA ALA A 41 9.71 -6.20 25.08
C ALA A 41 10.07 -7.19 23.96
N ILE A 42 11.24 -7.06 23.34
CA ILE A 42 11.76 -8.02 22.35
C ILE A 42 11.83 -9.42 22.96
N SER A 43 12.41 -9.55 24.15
CA SER A 43 12.50 -10.83 24.85
C SER A 43 11.12 -11.45 25.16
N TYR A 44 10.11 -10.63 25.45
CA TYR A 44 8.73 -11.10 25.60
C TYR A 44 8.15 -11.63 24.28
N LEU A 45 8.33 -10.89 23.18
CA LEU A 45 7.86 -11.30 21.85
C LEU A 45 8.53 -12.59 21.40
N GLU A 46 9.85 -12.72 21.59
CA GLU A 46 10.65 -13.91 21.27
C GLU A 46 10.20 -15.18 22.00
N ARG A 47 9.65 -15.04 23.22
CA ARG A 47 9.07 -16.15 23.97
C ARG A 47 7.67 -16.52 23.50
N LYS A 48 6.95 -15.59 22.89
CA LYS A 48 5.57 -15.78 22.45
C LYS A 48 5.45 -16.25 21.00
N LEU A 49 6.49 -16.12 20.19
CA LEU A 49 6.53 -16.51 18.77
C LEU A 49 5.85 -17.86 18.48
N GLU A 50 6.27 -18.93 19.16
CA GLU A 50 5.75 -20.29 18.88
C GLU A 50 4.31 -20.51 19.33
N SER A 51 3.77 -19.62 20.17
CA SER A 51 2.39 -19.67 20.65
C SER A 51 1.42 -18.78 19.86
N LEU A 52 1.90 -18.15 18.79
CA LEU A 52 1.06 -17.29 17.94
C LEU A 52 0.38 -18.13 16.86
N ASP A 53 -0.96 -18.15 16.90
CA ASP A 53 -1.79 -18.84 15.92
C ASP A 53 -2.41 -17.88 14.89
N ASP A 54 -2.52 -16.59 15.22
CA ASP A 54 -3.11 -15.57 14.35
C ASP A 54 -2.06 -15.05 13.34
N PRO A 55 -2.27 -15.20 12.03
CA PRO A 55 -1.35 -14.71 11.01
C PRO A 55 -1.07 -13.21 11.12
N TYR A 56 -2.04 -12.43 11.59
CA TYR A 56 -1.84 -10.99 11.82
C TYR A 56 -0.81 -10.72 12.92
N ASP A 57 -1.00 -11.35 14.08
CA ASP A 57 -0.09 -11.18 15.20
C ASP A 57 1.30 -11.71 14.83
N MET A 58 1.39 -12.82 14.09
CA MET A 58 2.66 -13.34 13.58
C MET A 58 3.35 -12.34 12.64
N ALA A 59 2.65 -11.78 11.65
CA ALA A 59 3.23 -10.84 10.70
C ALA A 59 3.72 -9.56 11.38
N LEU A 60 2.93 -9.01 12.29
CA LEU A 60 3.27 -7.81 13.04
C LEU A 60 4.46 -8.04 13.98
N VAL A 61 4.51 -9.19 14.67
CA VAL A 61 5.65 -9.55 15.53
C VAL A 61 6.90 -9.80 14.70
N ALA A 62 6.80 -10.51 13.58
CA ALA A 62 7.91 -10.75 12.66
C ALA A 62 8.48 -9.41 12.13
N TRP A 63 7.61 -8.45 11.80
CA TRP A 63 8.03 -7.10 11.43
C TRP A 63 8.74 -6.37 12.57
N ALA A 64 8.16 -6.37 13.77
CA ALA A 64 8.78 -5.73 14.94
C ALA A 64 10.17 -6.31 15.26
N LEU A 65 10.31 -7.64 15.23
CA LEU A 65 11.60 -8.31 15.48
C LEU A 65 12.62 -8.06 14.36
N THR A 66 12.16 -7.96 13.11
CA THR A 66 13.02 -7.63 11.97
C THR A 66 13.50 -6.19 12.05
N LYS A 67 12.61 -5.23 12.30
CA LYS A 67 12.96 -3.81 12.45
C LYS A 67 13.88 -3.55 13.66
N ALA A 68 13.71 -4.32 14.73
CA ALA A 68 14.54 -4.24 15.93
C ALA A 68 15.86 -5.02 15.87
N ASP A 69 16.14 -5.73 14.76
CA ASP A 69 17.31 -6.58 14.56
C ASP A 69 17.50 -7.66 15.65
N SER A 70 16.43 -8.37 16.01
CA SER A 70 16.43 -9.44 17.01
C SER A 70 17.14 -10.72 16.54
N ALA A 71 17.68 -11.54 17.44
CA ALA A 71 18.29 -12.83 17.07
C ALA A 71 17.28 -13.85 16.50
N LYS A 72 16.00 -13.83 16.93
CA LYS A 72 14.97 -14.77 16.47
C LYS A 72 14.20 -14.33 15.23
N LYS A 73 14.69 -13.28 14.58
CA LYS A 73 14.05 -12.67 13.43
C LYS A 73 13.85 -13.65 12.25
N GLU A 74 14.72 -14.66 12.09
CA GLU A 74 14.57 -15.69 11.05
C GLU A 74 13.60 -16.79 11.43
N THR A 75 13.55 -17.14 12.72
CA THR A 75 12.53 -18.06 13.23
C THR A 75 11.14 -17.47 13.02
N ALA A 76 10.97 -16.17 13.26
CA ALA A 76 9.71 -15.47 13.02
C ALA A 76 9.32 -15.47 11.52
N LEU A 77 10.28 -15.24 10.62
CA LEU A 77 10.04 -15.33 9.18
C LEU A 77 9.62 -16.74 8.76
N ASN A 78 10.32 -17.77 9.22
CA ASN A 78 9.99 -19.16 8.88
C ASN A 78 8.57 -19.54 9.35
N LEU A 79 8.19 -19.11 10.56
CA LEU A 79 6.83 -19.31 11.06
C LEU A 79 5.78 -18.51 10.27
N LEU A 80 6.13 -17.33 9.78
CA LEU A 80 5.24 -16.55 8.92
C LEU A 80 5.05 -17.21 7.55
N ASP A 81 6.10 -17.78 6.98
CA ASP A 81 6.03 -18.46 5.67
C ASP A 81 5.16 -19.73 5.73
N THR A 82 5.15 -20.46 6.84
CA THR A 82 4.24 -21.61 7.01
C THR A 82 2.76 -21.20 7.08
N MET A 83 2.45 -19.97 7.45
CA MET A 83 1.08 -19.43 7.51
C MET A 83 0.61 -18.83 6.19
N LYS A 84 1.47 -18.77 5.18
CA LYS A 84 1.15 -18.19 3.87
C LYS A 84 0.04 -18.97 3.18
N ARG A 85 -0.95 -18.24 2.66
CA ARG A 85 -1.96 -18.77 1.75
C ARG A 85 -1.69 -18.24 0.36
N VAL A 86 -1.54 -19.14 -0.60
CA VAL A 86 -1.47 -18.79 -2.03
C VAL A 86 -2.86 -19.05 -2.58
N GLU A 87 -3.56 -17.99 -3.00
CA GLU A 87 -4.80 -18.19 -3.75
C GLU A 87 -4.49 -18.95 -5.05
N GLY A 88 -5.27 -20.00 -5.32
CA GLY A 88 -5.16 -20.76 -6.55
C GLY A 88 -5.48 -19.89 -7.77
N LYS A 89 -4.96 -20.29 -8.94
CA LYS A 89 -5.15 -19.61 -10.25
C LYS A 89 -6.61 -19.30 -10.62
N ASP A 90 -7.61 -19.89 -9.95
CA ASP A 90 -9.04 -19.70 -10.20
C ASP A 90 -9.66 -18.46 -9.52
N SER A 91 -8.97 -17.82 -8.57
CA SER A 91 -9.47 -16.60 -7.91
C SER A 91 -9.24 -15.31 -8.73
N GLN A 92 -8.42 -15.37 -9.78
CA GLN A 92 -8.12 -14.24 -10.68
C GLN A 92 -9.16 -14.05 -11.80
N LYS A 93 -10.41 -14.48 -11.61
CA LYS A 93 -11.46 -14.12 -12.57
C LYS A 93 -11.63 -12.60 -12.48
N PRO A 94 -11.47 -11.83 -13.58
CA PRO A 94 -11.81 -10.43 -13.58
C PRO A 94 -13.27 -10.34 -13.14
N PHE A 95 -13.51 -9.74 -11.97
CA PHE A 95 -14.86 -9.61 -11.49
C PHE A 95 -15.59 -8.67 -12.45
N ILE A 96 -16.70 -9.15 -13.02
CA ILE A 96 -17.57 -8.36 -13.91
C ILE A 96 -18.16 -7.14 -13.16
N ARG A 97 -18.11 -7.17 -11.82
CA ARG A 97 -18.51 -6.10 -10.90
C ARG A 97 -17.40 -5.89 -9.86
N PRO A 98 -17.20 -4.69 -9.30
CA PRO A 98 -16.26 -4.49 -8.21
C PRO A 98 -16.51 -5.51 -7.09
N LYS A 99 -15.44 -6.09 -6.54
CA LYS A 99 -15.53 -6.99 -5.37
C LYS A 99 -16.11 -6.15 -4.22
N ASN A 100 -17.21 -6.61 -3.64
CA ASN A 100 -17.73 -5.97 -2.43
C ASN A 100 -16.76 -6.23 -1.26
N ASP A 101 -16.55 -5.20 -0.44
CA ASP A 101 -15.69 -5.29 0.73
C ASP A 101 -16.15 -6.39 1.67
N GLN A 102 -15.25 -7.32 1.96
CA GLN A 102 -15.50 -8.33 2.97
C GLN A 102 -15.06 -7.80 4.33
N LYS A 103 -15.76 -8.24 5.37
CA LYS A 103 -15.51 -7.85 6.76
C LYS A 103 -14.05 -8.00 7.23
N TRP A 104 -13.29 -8.91 6.62
CA TRP A 104 -11.91 -9.24 7.01
C TRP A 104 -10.86 -8.75 6.02
N ASP A 105 -11.27 -8.07 4.94
CA ASP A 105 -10.35 -7.66 3.88
C ASP A 105 -9.32 -6.63 4.42
N ALA A 106 -9.74 -5.63 5.22
CA ALA A 106 -8.81 -4.68 5.85
C ALA A 106 -7.73 -5.37 6.68
N HIS A 107 -8.11 -6.42 7.42
CA HIS A 107 -7.18 -7.17 8.26
C HIS A 107 -6.21 -8.02 7.45
N ALA A 108 -6.69 -8.60 6.35
CA ALA A 108 -5.85 -9.33 5.40
C ALA A 108 -4.84 -8.38 4.74
N VAL A 109 -5.27 -7.21 4.29
CA VAL A 109 -4.41 -6.16 3.72
C VAL A 109 -3.33 -5.75 4.72
N GLU A 110 -3.69 -5.46 5.97
CA GLU A 110 -2.73 -5.07 7.01
C GLU A 110 -1.70 -6.19 7.27
N THR A 111 -2.17 -7.43 7.44
CA THR A 111 -1.32 -8.62 7.65
C THR A 111 -0.33 -8.81 6.51
N THR A 112 -0.83 -8.78 5.28
CA THR A 112 -0.04 -8.98 4.06
C THR A 112 0.95 -7.84 3.85
N SER A 113 0.62 -6.62 4.28
CA SER A 113 1.53 -5.47 4.22
C SER A 113 2.72 -5.61 5.16
N TYR A 114 2.49 -6.03 6.41
CA TYR A 114 3.60 -6.33 7.33
C TYR A 114 4.44 -7.50 6.84
N ALA A 115 3.81 -8.55 6.29
CA ALA A 115 4.54 -9.66 5.69
C ALA A 115 5.44 -9.19 4.55
N LEU A 116 4.94 -8.30 3.67
CA LEU A 116 5.73 -7.71 2.59
C LEU A 116 6.97 -6.98 3.14
N LEU A 117 6.81 -6.15 4.17
CA LEU A 117 7.93 -5.44 4.79
C LEU A 117 9.02 -6.39 5.31
N VAL A 118 8.62 -7.50 5.96
CA VAL A 118 9.56 -8.53 6.42
C VAL A 118 10.27 -9.20 5.23
N TYR A 119 9.53 -9.63 4.21
CA TYR A 119 10.10 -10.31 3.05
C TYR A 119 11.12 -9.43 2.32
N ILE A 120 10.77 -8.16 2.06
CA ILE A 120 11.68 -7.27 1.33
C ILE A 120 12.91 -6.96 2.19
N ALA A 121 12.78 -6.83 3.51
CA ALA A 121 13.92 -6.57 4.40
C ALA A 121 14.92 -7.76 4.47
N ARG A 122 14.49 -8.96 4.04
CA ARG A 122 15.23 -10.22 4.18
C ARG A 122 15.82 -10.71 2.88
N GLU A 123 14.92 -10.99 1.95
CA GLU A 123 15.20 -11.71 0.71
C GLU A 123 15.35 -10.74 -0.48
N GLY A 124 15.06 -9.45 -0.25
CA GLY A 124 14.97 -8.47 -1.32
C GLY A 124 13.73 -8.68 -2.17
N ILE A 125 13.88 -8.60 -3.49
CA ILE A 125 12.76 -8.66 -4.43
C ILE A 125 12.77 -9.99 -5.15
N GLY A 126 11.64 -10.68 -5.04
CA GLY A 126 11.37 -11.92 -5.75
C GLY A 126 9.90 -12.02 -6.14
N ILE A 127 9.54 -13.21 -6.62
CA ILE A 127 8.20 -13.52 -7.16
C ILE A 127 7.11 -13.40 -6.08
N ILE A 128 7.44 -13.75 -4.83
CA ILE A 128 6.49 -13.70 -3.72
C ILE A 128 6.12 -12.24 -3.42
N GLN A 129 7.11 -11.38 -3.36
CA GLN A 129 6.98 -9.95 -3.10
C GLN A 129 6.16 -9.29 -4.22
N GLU A 130 6.44 -9.62 -5.49
CA GLU A 130 5.66 -9.12 -6.63
C GLU A 130 4.18 -9.55 -6.56
N ASN A 131 3.91 -10.82 -6.21
CA ASN A 131 2.55 -11.31 -6.05
C ASN A 131 1.81 -10.61 -4.90
N ILE A 132 2.50 -10.33 -3.80
CA ILE A 132 1.94 -9.56 -2.69
C ILE A 132 1.62 -8.13 -3.12
N VAL A 133 2.54 -7.47 -3.84
CA VAL A 133 2.31 -6.11 -4.38
C VAL A 133 1.12 -6.09 -5.33
N ARG A 134 0.98 -7.10 -6.19
CA ARG A 134 -0.17 -7.25 -7.07
C ARG A 134 -1.48 -7.40 -6.29
N PHE A 135 -1.48 -8.21 -5.23
CA PHE A 135 -2.62 -8.32 -4.33
C PHE A 135 -2.99 -6.97 -3.70
N LEU A 136 -2.01 -6.26 -3.13
CA LEU A 136 -2.25 -4.94 -2.51
C LEU A 136 -2.75 -3.91 -3.54
N ALA A 137 -2.25 -3.95 -4.78
CA ALA A 137 -2.72 -3.08 -5.86
C ALA A 137 -4.17 -3.35 -6.25
N VAL A 138 -4.62 -4.61 -6.22
CA VAL A 138 -6.03 -4.99 -6.47
C VAL A 138 -6.94 -4.57 -5.32
N MET A 139 -6.43 -4.59 -4.08
CA MET A 139 -7.19 -4.20 -2.89
C MET A 139 -7.28 -2.68 -2.69
N ARG A 140 -6.62 -1.87 -3.54
CA ARG A 140 -6.63 -0.41 -3.43
C ARG A 140 -7.94 0.16 -3.98
N GLU A 141 -8.59 1.01 -3.19
CA GLU A 141 -9.80 1.72 -3.62
C GLU A 141 -9.44 2.92 -4.51
N LEU A 142 -10.39 3.38 -5.33
CA LEU A 142 -10.19 4.45 -6.32
C LEU A 142 -9.74 5.78 -5.71
N ASP A 143 -10.12 6.07 -4.45
CA ASP A 143 -9.81 7.34 -3.76
C ASP A 143 -8.42 7.35 -3.09
N GLY A 144 -7.54 6.40 -3.44
CA GLY A 144 -6.14 6.41 -3.06
C GLY A 144 -5.83 5.78 -1.69
N GLY A 145 -6.86 5.52 -0.88
CA GLY A 145 -6.80 4.69 0.33
C GLY A 145 -7.10 3.21 0.08
N LEU A 146 -6.99 2.43 1.15
CA LEU A 146 -7.54 1.07 1.24
C LEU A 146 -8.76 1.13 2.19
N ILE A 147 -9.12 0.00 2.78
CA ILE A 147 -10.43 -0.20 3.43
C ILE A 147 -10.51 0.49 4.80
N SER A 148 -9.40 0.57 5.53
CA SER A 148 -9.30 1.19 6.84
C SER A 148 -8.13 2.19 6.87
N THR A 149 -7.80 2.69 8.07
CA THR A 149 -6.67 3.61 8.26
C THR A 149 -5.35 2.87 8.49
N LEU A 150 -5.36 1.82 9.32
CA LEU A 150 -4.15 1.09 9.70
C LEU A 150 -3.58 0.26 8.54
N ASP A 151 -4.45 -0.39 7.78
CA ASP A 151 -4.10 -1.12 6.56
C ASP A 151 -3.60 -0.15 5.48
N SER A 152 -4.22 1.02 5.32
CA SER A 152 -3.77 2.06 4.39
C SER A 152 -2.35 2.51 4.70
N VAL A 153 -2.06 2.83 5.97
CA VAL A 153 -0.72 3.27 6.38
C VAL A 153 0.30 2.15 6.19
N ALA A 154 0.00 0.93 6.66
CA ALA A 154 0.91 -0.20 6.55
C ALA A 154 1.17 -0.59 5.08
N ALA A 155 0.14 -0.60 4.24
CA ALA A 155 0.27 -0.92 2.82
C ALA A 155 1.05 0.16 2.07
N MET A 156 0.81 1.44 2.35
CA MET A 156 1.60 2.52 1.75
C MET A 156 3.07 2.44 2.16
N GLU A 157 3.38 2.20 3.44
CA GLU A 157 4.75 1.99 3.91
C GLU A 157 5.42 0.83 3.15
N ALA A 158 4.73 -0.30 3.03
CA ALA A 158 5.26 -1.48 2.36
C ALA A 158 5.46 -1.28 0.84
N LEU A 159 4.51 -0.65 0.15
CA LEU A 159 4.57 -0.37 -1.28
C LEU A 159 5.65 0.67 -1.61
N VAL A 160 5.82 1.70 -0.76
CA VAL A 160 6.88 2.68 -0.91
C VAL A 160 8.24 2.01 -0.75
N GLU A 161 8.44 1.22 0.30
CA GLU A 161 9.69 0.50 0.52
C GLU A 161 9.99 -0.46 -0.64
N TYR A 162 8.98 -1.17 -1.14
CA TYR A 162 9.10 -2.01 -2.34
C TYR A 162 9.54 -1.18 -3.55
N SER A 163 8.89 -0.04 -3.81
CA SER A 163 9.18 0.80 -4.97
C SER A 163 10.62 1.30 -4.99
N PHE A 164 11.17 1.64 -3.81
CA PHE A 164 12.56 2.04 -3.65
C PHE A 164 13.51 0.88 -3.91
N ARG A 165 13.28 -0.29 -3.30
CA ARG A 165 14.14 -1.46 -3.50
C ARG A 165 14.12 -1.95 -4.94
N ALA A 166 12.96 -1.85 -5.61
CA ALA A 166 12.76 -2.33 -6.97
C ALA A 166 13.18 -1.32 -8.03
N ARG A 167 13.61 -0.12 -7.62
CA ARG A 167 14.01 0.98 -8.51
C ARG A 167 12.97 1.23 -9.60
N LEU A 168 11.68 1.08 -9.27
CA LEU A 168 10.60 1.15 -10.26
C LEU A 168 10.63 2.47 -11.01
N ARG A 169 10.94 3.56 -10.31
CA ARG A 169 11.12 4.89 -10.89
C ARG A 169 12.12 4.89 -12.06
N ASP A 170 13.27 4.24 -11.90
CA ASP A 170 14.33 4.21 -12.91
C ASP A 170 13.94 3.48 -14.19
N VAL A 171 13.02 2.51 -14.07
CA VAL A 171 12.62 1.60 -15.15
C VAL A 171 11.28 2.01 -15.79
N THR A 172 10.55 2.97 -15.20
CA THR A 172 9.21 3.31 -15.68
C THR A 172 9.29 4.18 -16.93
N ASP A 173 9.01 3.55 -18.07
CA ASP A 173 8.81 4.18 -19.38
C ASP A 173 7.65 3.48 -20.08
N MET A 174 6.47 4.11 -20.07
CA MET A 174 5.23 3.51 -20.56
C MET A 174 4.50 4.46 -21.50
N ARG A 175 4.06 3.90 -22.63
CA ARG A 175 3.07 4.54 -23.52
C ARG A 175 1.74 3.83 -23.36
N ILE A 176 0.74 4.56 -22.91
CA ILE A 176 -0.61 4.07 -22.69
C ILE A 176 -1.51 4.71 -23.73
N THR A 177 -2.20 3.89 -24.52
CA THR A 177 -3.19 4.35 -25.48
C THR A 177 -4.57 3.95 -24.97
N LEU A 178 -5.42 4.94 -24.70
CA LEU A 178 -6.79 4.77 -24.25
C LEU A 178 -7.72 4.94 -25.45
N GLU A 179 -8.48 3.89 -25.76
CA GLU A 179 -9.46 3.89 -26.84
C GLU A 179 -10.86 3.67 -26.27
N HIS A 180 -11.83 4.45 -26.73
CA HIS A 180 -13.21 4.30 -26.30
C HIS A 180 -14.01 3.49 -27.32
N SER A 181 -14.54 2.34 -26.91
CA SER A 181 -15.26 1.42 -27.81
C SER A 181 -16.47 2.05 -28.51
N ALA A 182 -17.11 3.06 -27.90
CA ALA A 182 -18.27 3.73 -28.51
C ALA A 182 -17.91 4.95 -29.37
N ASN A 183 -16.67 5.46 -29.34
CA ASN A 183 -16.23 6.57 -30.18
C ASN A 183 -14.87 6.25 -30.81
N PRO A 184 -14.83 5.80 -32.08
CA PRO A 184 -13.59 5.47 -32.78
C PRO A 184 -12.60 6.64 -32.91
N ASN A 185 -13.07 7.88 -32.76
CA ASN A 185 -12.23 9.08 -32.84
C ASN A 185 -11.68 9.52 -31.47
N PHE A 186 -12.07 8.84 -30.38
CA PHE A 186 -11.51 9.11 -29.06
C PHE A 186 -10.32 8.18 -28.82
N THR A 187 -9.13 8.75 -28.99
CA THR A 187 -7.86 8.12 -28.65
C THR A 187 -7.06 9.09 -27.81
N VAL A 188 -6.69 8.68 -26.60
CA VAL A 188 -5.80 9.45 -25.73
C VAL A 188 -4.49 8.69 -25.58
N ASP A 189 -3.43 9.25 -26.14
CA ASP A 189 -2.06 8.74 -25.96
C ASP A 189 -1.43 9.45 -24.75
N VAL A 190 -1.10 8.66 -23.73
CA VAL A 190 -0.45 9.13 -22.51
C VAL A 190 0.95 8.53 -22.45
N TYR A 191 1.94 9.41 -22.31
CA TYR A 191 3.31 9.02 -22.03
C TYR A 191 3.61 9.21 -20.55
N LEU A 192 4.09 8.15 -19.90
CA LEU A 192 4.55 8.10 -18.52
C LEU A 192 6.03 7.74 -18.53
N GLY A 193 6.90 8.75 -18.51
CA GLY A 193 8.35 8.57 -18.41
C GLY A 193 8.87 8.79 -16.99
N ASN A 194 10.15 8.46 -16.77
CA ASN A 194 10.88 8.67 -15.52
C ASN A 194 11.19 10.16 -15.22
N THR A 195 10.16 11.00 -15.24
CA THR A 195 10.24 12.44 -14.92
C THR A 195 9.59 12.72 -13.57
N TYR A 196 9.63 13.97 -13.10
CA TYR A 196 9.05 14.38 -11.82
C TYR A 196 7.51 14.30 -11.77
N ASP A 197 6.85 14.14 -12.91
CA ASP A 197 5.38 14.08 -13.09
C ASP A 197 4.81 12.68 -12.77
N LEU A 198 5.66 11.69 -12.47
CA LEU A 198 5.22 10.30 -12.21
C LEU A 198 4.21 10.16 -11.05
N ALA A 199 4.21 11.09 -10.11
CA ALA A 199 3.30 11.09 -8.96
C ALA A 199 2.06 11.98 -9.18
N ASP A 200 2.01 12.73 -10.27
CA ASP A 200 0.92 13.68 -10.52
C ASP A 200 -0.33 12.93 -11.00
N LEU A 201 -1.45 13.25 -10.37
CA LEU A 201 -2.73 12.68 -10.78
C LEU A 201 -3.14 13.27 -12.13
N ARG A 202 -3.24 12.43 -13.15
CA ARG A 202 -3.76 12.80 -14.47
C ARG A 202 -5.19 12.30 -14.60
N SER A 203 -6.13 13.22 -14.78
CA SER A 203 -7.52 12.90 -15.08
C SER A 203 -7.83 13.23 -16.54
N PHE A 204 -8.56 12.34 -17.20
CA PHE A 204 -9.03 12.53 -18.57
C PHE A 204 -10.55 12.48 -18.54
N ASP A 205 -11.19 13.54 -19.02
CA ASP A 205 -12.64 13.55 -19.13
C ASP A 205 -13.06 12.68 -20.31
N VAL A 206 -13.83 11.64 -20.03
CA VAL A 206 -14.41 10.74 -21.02
C VAL A 206 -15.82 11.24 -21.34
N SER A 207 -15.96 12.54 -21.62
CA SER A 207 -17.23 13.12 -21.97
C SER A 207 -17.59 12.71 -23.40
N LEU A 208 -18.60 11.85 -23.53
CA LEU A 208 -19.32 11.59 -24.76
C LEU A 208 -19.95 12.92 -25.19
N HIS A 209 -19.30 13.68 -26.07
CA HIS A 209 -19.98 14.75 -26.78
C HIS A 209 -21.12 14.10 -27.58
N SER A 210 -22.34 14.17 -27.02
CA SER A 210 -23.57 14.11 -27.79
C SER A 210 -23.41 15.18 -28.86
N VAL A 211 -23.23 14.73 -30.11
CA VAL A 211 -23.48 15.54 -31.28
C VAL A 211 -24.92 16.02 -31.14
N LYS A 212 -25.11 17.27 -30.71
CA LYS A 212 -26.37 17.97 -30.91
C LYS A 212 -26.30 18.65 -32.27
N GLU A 213 -27.31 18.32 -33.06
CA GLU A 213 -27.60 18.78 -34.40
C GLU A 213 -27.47 20.30 -34.55
N GLY A 214 -27.06 20.71 -35.75
CA GLY A 214 -26.82 22.10 -36.09
C GLY A 214 -28.05 23.01 -36.17
N LYS A 215 -27.69 24.28 -36.40
CA LYS A 215 -28.44 25.53 -36.68
C LYS A 215 -28.11 26.54 -35.57
N GLU A 216 -27.54 27.71 -35.81
CA GLU A 216 -27.44 28.51 -37.03
C GLU A 216 -26.32 29.54 -36.85
N VAL A 217 -25.60 29.80 -37.94
CA VAL A 217 -24.53 30.81 -38.04
C VAL A 217 -25.16 32.20 -38.17
N ARG A 218 -24.47 33.20 -37.62
CA ARG A 218 -24.45 34.63 -37.99
C ARG A 218 -25.30 35.60 -37.15
N ARG A 219 -24.59 36.39 -36.34
CA ARG A 219 -24.49 37.84 -36.55
C ARG A 219 -23.15 38.36 -36.01
N GLU A 220 -22.35 38.90 -36.92
CA GLU A 220 -21.13 39.65 -36.67
C GLU A 220 -21.44 41.08 -36.24
N ARG A 221 -20.62 41.55 -35.29
CA ARG A 221 -19.91 42.85 -35.19
C ARG A 221 -20.69 44.16 -35.05
N GLU A 222 -19.92 45.08 -34.43
CA GLU A 222 -20.07 46.55 -34.31
C GLU A 222 -20.82 47.02 -33.05
N MET A 223 -20.29 47.84 -32.14
CA MET A 223 -19.03 48.57 -31.96
C MET A 223 -18.82 48.71 -30.43
N GLU A 224 -17.64 48.45 -29.88
CA GLU A 224 -16.59 49.43 -29.62
C GLU A 224 -17.06 50.85 -29.24
N LYS A 225 -16.58 51.29 -28.06
CA LYS A 225 -16.26 52.67 -27.61
C LYS A 225 -17.22 53.36 -26.63
N GLY A 226 -16.68 53.54 -25.41
CA GLY A 226 -16.79 54.74 -24.57
C GLY A 226 -18.19 55.01 -24.01
N TRP A 227 -18.35 55.35 -22.74
CA TRP A 227 -17.80 56.56 -22.15
C TRP A 227 -17.84 56.45 -20.62
N PHE A 228 -16.84 57.07 -19.99
CA PHE A 228 -16.84 57.54 -18.62
C PHE A 228 -18.17 58.17 -18.18
N MET A 229 -18.72 57.73 -17.05
CA MET A 229 -18.95 58.53 -15.82
C MET A 229 -19.46 57.65 -14.68
#